data_AF-A0A8T0HIV0-F1
#
_entry.id   AF-A0A8T0HIV0-F1
#
_cell.length_a   1.000
_cell.length_b   1.000
_cell.length_c   1.000
_cell.angle_alpha   90.00
_cell.angle_beta   90.00
_cell.angle_gamma   90.00
#
_symmetry.space_group_name_H-M   'P 1'
#
loop_
_entity.id
_entity.type
_entity.pdbx_description
1 polymer ?
#
loop_
_entity_poly.entity_id
_entity_poly.type
_entity_poly.pdbx_seq_one_letter_code
_entity_poly.pdbx_strand_id
1 'polypeptide(L)'
;MKFSPRVSSSRRKSRKAHFSAPSSERRILMSAALSSDLKNKYNVRSVPVRKDDEVMVVRGTYKGREGKVVQVYRRKWVIHVERITREKVNGATVNVGIDTSKVVITKLKLDKDRKALLERKGKGRAAEKGKGKFTDADVAPPLQEVD
;
A
#
# COMPACT_ATOMS: atom_id res chain seq x y z
N MET A 1 -18.69 15.43 3.63
CA MET A 1 -19.46 14.55 4.55
C MET A 1 -19.53 13.15 3.95
N LYS A 2 -19.80 12.13 4.75
CA LYS A 2 -19.98 10.77 4.25
C LYS A 2 -21.45 10.56 3.90
N PHE A 3 -21.73 10.16 2.67
CA PHE A 3 -23.11 10.06 2.16
C PHE A 3 -23.68 8.63 2.19
N SER A 4 -22.82 7.60 2.20
CA SER A 4 -23.28 6.21 2.21
C SER A 4 -23.75 5.77 3.61
N PRO A 5 -25.00 5.29 3.75
CA PRO A 5 -25.53 4.81 5.03
C PRO A 5 -24.91 3.47 5.47
N ARG A 6 -24.33 2.70 4.54
CA ARG A 6 -23.79 1.35 4.81
C ARG A 6 -22.47 1.36 5.55
N VAL A 7 -21.77 2.48 5.59
CA VAL A 7 -20.46 2.56 6.22
C VAL A 7 -20.62 3.38 7.50
N SER A 8 -20.06 2.91 8.62
CA SER A 8 -20.12 3.63 9.91
C SER A 8 -19.04 4.72 10.02
N SER A 9 -19.35 5.87 10.64
CA SER A 9 -18.37 6.91 11.06
C SER A 9 -17.95 6.80 12.53
N SER A 10 -18.61 5.91 13.30
CA SER A 10 -18.32 5.74 14.72
C SER A 10 -16.89 5.26 14.97
N ARG A 11 -16.14 6.05 15.75
CA ARG A 11 -14.76 5.75 16.18
C ARG A 11 -14.64 4.36 16.83
N ARG A 12 -15.62 3.98 17.66
CA ARG A 12 -15.65 2.68 18.36
C ARG A 12 -15.71 1.52 17.36
N LYS A 13 -16.61 1.60 16.38
CA LYS A 13 -16.78 0.56 15.34
C LYS A 13 -15.52 0.44 14.48
N SER A 14 -14.94 1.56 14.03
CA SER A 14 -13.73 1.56 13.20
C SER A 14 -12.49 1.01 13.93
N ARG A 15 -12.31 1.38 15.21
CA ARG A 15 -11.20 0.83 16.02
C ARG A 15 -11.36 -0.66 16.27
N LYS A 16 -12.59 -1.12 16.59
CA LYS A 16 -12.86 -2.55 16.78
C LYS A 16 -12.49 -3.31 15.52
N ALA A 17 -13.01 -2.90 14.35
CA ALA A 17 -12.69 -3.52 13.06
C ALA A 17 -11.18 -3.60 12.79
N HIS A 18 -10.43 -2.52 13.03
CA HIS A 18 -8.98 -2.52 12.84
C HIS A 18 -8.25 -3.50 13.77
N PHE A 19 -8.45 -3.40 15.08
CA PHE A 19 -7.65 -4.18 16.04
C PHE A 19 -8.08 -5.65 16.13
N SER A 20 -9.34 -5.97 15.84
CA SER A 20 -9.83 -7.35 15.79
C SER A 20 -9.75 -7.97 14.40
N ALA A 21 -9.14 -7.31 13.41
CA ALA A 21 -9.06 -7.81 12.04
C ALA A 21 -8.39 -9.20 11.97
N PRO A 22 -8.92 -10.14 11.16
CA PRO A 22 -8.27 -11.42 10.88
C PRO A 22 -7.02 -11.26 10.00
N SER A 23 -6.18 -12.30 9.92
CA SER A 23 -4.88 -12.24 9.23
C SER A 23 -4.95 -11.83 7.75
N SER A 24 -6.01 -12.23 7.04
CA SER A 24 -6.26 -11.87 5.64
C SER A 24 -6.52 -10.37 5.46
N GLU A 25 -7.30 -9.77 6.36
CA GLU A 25 -7.55 -8.32 6.38
C GLU A 25 -6.32 -7.55 6.84
N ARG A 26 -5.61 -8.04 7.87
CA ARG A 26 -4.34 -7.44 8.32
C ARG A 26 -3.31 -7.39 7.20
N ARG A 27 -3.26 -8.38 6.32
CA ARG A 27 -2.40 -8.35 5.12
C ARG A 27 -2.69 -7.13 4.25
N ILE A 28 -3.96 -6.79 4.05
CA ILE A 28 -4.37 -5.67 3.20
C ILE A 28 -4.07 -4.33 3.91
N LEU A 29 -4.40 -4.27 5.20
CA LEU A 29 -4.18 -3.08 6.03
C LEU A 29 -2.67 -2.78 6.19
N MET A 30 -1.83 -3.82 6.31
CA MET A 30 -0.37 -3.72 6.32
C MET A 30 0.21 -3.61 4.89
N SER A 31 -0.25 -2.60 4.16
CA SER A 31 0.30 -2.22 2.87
C SER A 31 1.31 -1.08 3.00
N ALA A 32 2.29 -1.05 2.09
CA ALA A 32 3.28 0.01 2.01
C ALA A 32 3.22 0.68 0.63
N ALA A 33 3.68 1.93 0.57
CA ALA A 33 3.78 2.66 -0.68
C ALA A 33 4.91 2.10 -1.55
N LEU A 34 4.72 2.11 -2.87
CA LEU A 34 5.78 1.79 -3.83
C LEU A 34 6.70 3.00 -4.07
N SER A 35 7.95 2.76 -4.46
CA SER A 35 8.85 3.80 -4.98
C SER A 35 8.28 4.47 -6.23
N SER A 36 8.79 5.65 -6.60
CA SER A 36 8.40 6.35 -7.84
C SER A 36 8.49 5.43 -9.06
N ASP A 37 9.58 4.69 -9.16
CA ASP A 37 9.88 3.88 -10.34
C ASP A 37 8.91 2.70 -10.45
N LEU A 38 8.63 2.04 -9.32
CA LEU A 38 7.63 0.97 -9.27
C LEU A 38 6.20 1.48 -9.49
N LYS A 39 5.88 2.70 -9.01
CA LYS A 39 4.58 3.33 -9.29
C LYS A 39 4.40 3.58 -10.77
N ASN A 40 5.42 4.08 -11.46
CA ASN A 40 5.36 4.37 -12.89
C ASN A 40 5.30 3.06 -13.69
N LYS A 41 6.10 2.06 -13.32
CA LYS A 41 6.13 0.75 -14.00
C LYS A 41 4.81 -0.01 -13.92
N TYR A 42 4.16 -0.05 -12.76
CA TYR A 42 2.96 -0.86 -12.55
C TYR A 42 1.66 -0.06 -12.45
N ASN A 43 1.71 1.28 -12.46
CA ASN A 43 0.58 2.17 -12.24
C ASN A 43 -0.18 1.93 -10.89
N VAL A 44 0.50 1.39 -9.88
CA VAL A 44 -0.07 1.08 -8.56
C VAL A 44 0.57 1.96 -7.48
N ARG A 45 -0.21 2.47 -6.51
CA ARG A 45 0.31 3.32 -5.43
C ARG A 45 0.88 2.53 -4.24
N SER A 46 0.22 1.44 -3.86
CA SER A 46 0.58 0.62 -2.68
C SER A 46 0.18 -0.84 -2.83
N VAL A 47 0.95 -1.71 -2.16
CA VAL A 47 0.79 -3.17 -2.19
C VAL A 47 1.03 -3.73 -0.78
N PRO A 48 0.32 -4.80 -0.37
CA PRO A 48 0.66 -5.56 0.84
C PRO A 48 2.12 -5.97 0.89
N VAL A 49 2.79 -5.72 2.01
CA VAL A 49 4.21 -6.10 2.20
C VAL A 49 4.33 -7.63 2.31
N ARG A 50 5.34 -8.21 1.67
CA ARG A 50 5.72 -9.63 1.82
C ARG A 50 7.13 -9.77 2.37
N LYS A 51 7.40 -10.95 2.92
CA LYS A 51 8.78 -11.41 3.16
C LYS A 51 9.55 -11.35 1.84
N ASP A 52 10.81 -10.95 1.92
CA ASP A 52 11.75 -10.78 0.82
C ASP A 52 11.50 -9.58 -0.12
N ASP A 53 10.54 -8.70 0.19
CA ASP A 53 10.54 -7.37 -0.45
C ASP A 53 11.70 -6.54 0.10
N GLU A 54 12.31 -5.69 -0.73
CA GLU A 54 13.25 -4.67 -0.25
C GLU A 54 12.49 -3.39 0.06
N VAL A 55 12.81 -2.79 1.20
CA VAL A 55 12.15 -1.58 1.69
C VAL A 55 13.16 -0.56 2.17
N MET A 56 12.83 0.71 1.95
CA MET A 56 13.51 1.86 2.53
C MET A 56 12.61 2.49 3.60
N VAL A 57 13.18 2.80 4.76
CA VAL A 57 12.47 3.50 5.84
C VAL A 57 12.44 4.99 5.55
N VAL A 58 11.26 5.60 5.54
CA VAL A 58 11.09 7.03 5.23
C VAL A 58 10.80 7.90 6.44
N ARG A 59 10.35 7.31 7.56
CA ARG A 59 9.99 8.04 8.80
C ARG A 59 10.51 7.33 10.04
N GLY A 60 10.87 8.11 11.06
CA GLY A 60 11.36 7.63 12.35
C GLY A 60 12.89 7.57 12.43
N THR A 61 13.40 7.03 13.54
CA THR A 61 14.84 7.00 13.87
C THR A 61 15.71 6.30 12.82
N TYR A 62 15.16 5.28 12.14
CA TYR A 62 15.88 4.48 11.14
C TYR A 62 15.68 4.99 9.70
N LYS A 63 15.24 6.24 9.52
CA LYS A 63 15.04 6.84 8.19
C LYS A 63 16.31 6.77 7.33
N GLY A 64 16.13 6.49 6.03
CA GLY A 64 17.22 6.38 5.06
C GLY A 64 17.89 5.00 5.03
N ARG A 65 17.58 4.11 5.98
CA ARG A 65 18.06 2.73 5.92
C ARG A 65 17.21 1.89 4.98
N GLU A 66 17.90 1.06 4.22
CA GLU A 66 17.30 0.07 3.32
C GLU A 66 17.60 -1.34 3.81
N GLY A 67 16.69 -2.26 3.52
CA GLY A 67 16.91 -3.66 3.82
C GLY A 67 15.78 -4.54 3.33
N LYS A 68 16.04 -5.84 3.33
CA LYS A 68 15.07 -6.86 2.96
C LYS A 68 14.12 -7.13 4.13
N VAL A 69 12.84 -7.35 3.85
CA VAL A 69 11.87 -7.72 4.87
C VAL A 69 12.08 -9.17 5.28
N VAL A 70 12.54 -9.38 6.51
CA VAL A 70 12.81 -10.70 7.09
C VAL A 70 11.51 -11.39 7.51
N GLN A 71 10.62 -10.63 8.17
CA GLN A 71 9.38 -11.16 8.72
C GLN A 71 8.28 -10.10 8.74
N VAL A 72 7.05 -10.52 8.45
CA VAL A 72 5.83 -9.71 8.60
C VAL A 72 5.05 -10.22 9.80
N TYR A 73 5.15 -9.54 10.95
CA TYR A 73 4.51 -9.93 12.19
C TYR A 73 3.12 -9.28 12.31
N ARG A 74 2.13 -9.86 11.62
CA ARG A 74 0.76 -9.30 11.54
C ARG A 74 0.03 -9.20 12.87
N ARG A 75 0.32 -10.08 13.83
CA ARG A 75 -0.31 -10.01 15.16
C ARG A 75 0.08 -8.74 15.93
N LYS A 76 1.31 -8.25 15.74
CA LYS A 76 1.87 -7.04 16.38
C LYS A 76 1.85 -5.80 15.47
N TRP A 77 1.30 -5.89 14.25
CA TRP A 77 1.25 -4.78 13.29
C TRP A 77 2.63 -4.23 12.89
N VAL A 78 3.68 -5.06 12.90
CA VAL A 78 5.04 -4.64 12.57
C VAL A 78 5.70 -5.55 11.53
N ILE A 79 6.65 -4.98 10.80
CA ILE A 79 7.60 -5.69 9.96
C ILE A 79 8.99 -5.63 10.57
N HIS A 80 9.77 -6.67 10.34
CA HIS A 80 11.19 -6.73 10.66
C HIS A 80 11.98 -6.63 9.37
N VAL A 81 12.91 -5.68 9.33
CA VAL A 81 13.76 -5.38 8.18
C VAL A 81 15.19 -5.73 8.54
N GLU A 82 15.91 -6.31 7.59
CA GLU A 82 17.32 -6.65 7.75
C GLU A 82 18.15 -5.41 8.09
N ARG A 83 19.18 -5.57 8.93
CA ARG A 83 20.08 -4.49 9.41
C ARG A 83 19.40 -3.40 10.24
N ILE A 84 18.11 -3.54 10.54
CA ILE A 84 17.39 -2.69 11.50
C ILE A 84 17.25 -3.46 12.81
N THR A 85 18.34 -3.45 13.56
CA THR A 85 18.48 -4.11 14.86
C THR A 85 18.79 -3.10 15.95
N ARG A 86 18.60 -3.53 17.19
CA ARG A 86 19.08 -2.87 18.40
C ARG A 86 19.78 -3.90 19.26
N GLU A 87 20.87 -3.50 19.91
CA GLU A 87 21.57 -4.33 20.87
C GLU A 87 20.85 -4.32 22.23
N LYS A 88 20.85 -5.47 22.90
CA LYS A 88 20.41 -5.59 24.30
C LYS A 88 21.62 -5.39 25.23
N VAL A 89 21.35 -5.18 26.51
CA VAL A 89 22.40 -5.06 27.54
C VAL A 89 23.32 -6.29 27.59
N ASN A 90 22.83 -7.46 27.19
CA ASN A 90 23.60 -8.70 27.14
C ASN A 90 24.36 -8.93 25.81
N GLY A 91 24.49 -7.90 24.96
CA GLY A 91 25.22 -7.98 23.68
C GLY A 91 24.45 -8.64 22.52
N ALA A 92 23.30 -9.27 22.79
CA ALA A 92 22.50 -9.89 21.73
C ALA A 92 21.77 -8.84 20.88
N THR A 93 21.74 -9.02 19.56
CA THR A 93 21.01 -8.14 18.65
C THR A 93 19.56 -8.62 18.46
N VAL A 94 18.62 -7.67 18.43
CA VAL A 94 17.21 -7.95 18.14
C VAL A 94 16.66 -7.03 17.08
N ASN A 95 15.78 -7.57 16.23
CA ASN A 95 15.14 -6.79 15.18
C ASN A 95 14.16 -5.77 15.78
N VAL A 96 14.21 -4.55 15.28
CA VAL A 96 13.24 -3.51 15.63
C VAL A 96 12.00 -3.66 14.75
N GLY A 97 10.82 -3.51 15.36
CA GLY A 97 9.56 -3.52 14.62
C GLY A 97 9.29 -2.17 13.98
N ILE A 98 9.05 -2.15 12.67
CA ILE A 98 8.66 -0.95 11.92
C ILE A 98 7.23 -1.10 11.40
N ASP A 99 6.47 -0.01 11.41
CA ASP A 99 5.14 0.03 10.81
C ASP A 99 5.21 0.15 9.27
N THR A 100 4.34 -0.56 8.55
CA THR A 100 4.39 -0.59 7.07
C THR A 100 4.09 0.75 6.42
N SER A 101 3.39 1.67 7.08
CA SER A 101 3.12 3.01 6.54
C SER A 101 4.36 3.92 6.58
N LYS A 102 5.39 3.55 7.35
CA LYS A 102 6.65 4.30 7.50
C LYS A 102 7.74 3.85 6.52
N VAL A 103 7.44 2.89 5.64
CA VAL A 103 8.38 2.36 4.65
C VAL A 103 7.87 2.53 3.24
N VAL A 104 8.80 2.51 2.28
CA VAL A 104 8.56 2.49 0.85
C VAL A 104 9.21 1.24 0.28
N ILE A 105 8.48 0.49 -0.55
CA ILE A 105 9.02 -0.70 -1.22
C ILE A 105 9.87 -0.24 -2.39
N THR A 106 11.13 -0.68 -2.43
CA THR A 106 12.10 -0.39 -3.49
C THR A 106 12.19 -1.52 -4.51
N LYS A 107 12.16 -2.79 -4.05
CA LYS A 107 12.06 -3.98 -4.93
C LYS A 107 10.99 -4.95 -4.43
N LEU A 108 10.27 -5.54 -5.38
CA LEU A 108 9.18 -6.48 -5.11
C LEU A 108 9.64 -7.91 -5.34
N LYS A 109 9.34 -8.81 -4.40
CA LYS A 109 9.34 -10.25 -4.69
C LYS A 109 8.14 -10.59 -5.57
N LEU A 110 8.41 -10.89 -6.84
CA LEU A 110 7.38 -11.22 -7.83
C LEU A 110 7.09 -12.71 -7.85
N ASP A 111 5.82 -13.06 -7.70
CA ASP A 111 5.24 -14.38 -7.95
C ASP A 111 4.00 -14.24 -8.84
N LYS A 112 3.44 -15.36 -9.29
CA LYS A 112 2.24 -15.41 -10.16
C LYS A 112 1.10 -14.54 -9.59
N ASP A 113 0.79 -14.71 -8.31
CA ASP A 113 -0.31 -13.99 -7.66
C ASP A 113 0.00 -12.51 -7.47
N ARG A 114 1.26 -12.15 -7.25
CA ARG A 114 1.66 -10.74 -7.14
C ARG A 114 1.50 -10.01 -8.46
N LYS A 115 1.94 -10.65 -9.56
CA LYS A 115 1.79 -10.11 -10.91
C LYS A 115 0.31 -9.91 -11.23
N ALA A 116 -0.53 -10.92 -11.00
CA ALA A 116 -1.98 -10.82 -11.17
C ALA A 116 -2.60 -9.69 -10.31
N LEU A 117 -2.15 -9.53 -9.06
CA LEU A 117 -2.63 -8.45 -8.20
C LEU A 117 -2.20 -7.05 -8.69
N LEU A 118 -0.98 -6.90 -9.19
CA LEU A 118 -0.47 -5.66 -9.75
C LEU A 118 -1.24 -5.28 -11.02
N GLU A 119 -1.43 -6.23 -11.93
CA GLU A 119 -2.19 -6.02 -13.17
C GLU A 119 -3.63 -5.62 -12.89
N ARG A 120 -4.32 -6.33 -11.98
CA ARG A 120 -5.70 -6.00 -11.59
C ARG A 120 -5.80 -4.59 -11.02
N LYS A 121 -4.89 -4.21 -10.11
CA LYS A 121 -4.88 -2.85 -9.53
C LYS A 121 -4.51 -1.78 -10.56
N GLY A 122 -3.56 -2.06 -11.44
CA GLY A 122 -3.09 -1.15 -12.49
C GLY A 122 -4.21 -0.84 -13.50
N LYS A 123 -4.91 -1.87 -13.98
CA LYS A 123 -6.08 -1.75 -14.86
C LYS A 123 -7.21 -0.95 -14.20
N GLY A 124 -7.55 -1.27 -12.95
CA GLY A 124 -8.58 -0.53 -12.20
C GLY A 124 -8.27 0.97 -12.10
N ARG A 125 -7.00 1.32 -11.86
CA ARG A 125 -6.59 2.73 -11.81
C ARG A 125 -6.60 3.42 -13.17
N ALA A 126 -6.26 2.71 -14.25
CA ALA A 126 -6.31 3.25 -15.60
C ALA A 126 -7.75 3.57 -16.02
N ALA A 127 -8.70 2.67 -15.71
CA ALA A 127 -10.12 2.89 -15.98
C ALA A 127 -10.68 4.11 -15.23
N GLU A 128 -10.31 4.29 -13.96
CA GLU A 128 -10.71 5.46 -13.16
C GLU A 128 -10.13 6.77 -13.72
N LYS A 129 -8.94 6.77 -14.32
CA LYS A 129 -8.36 7.97 -14.96
C LYS A 129 -9.10 8.40 -16.23
N GLY A 130 -9.82 7.49 -16.88
CA GLY A 130 -10.63 7.78 -18.07
C GLY A 130 -12.02 8.32 -17.73
N LYS A 131 -12.57 7.94 -16.58
CA LYS A 131 -13.87 8.43 -16.12
C LYS A 131 -13.78 9.91 -15.72
N GLY A 132 -14.53 10.76 -16.42
CA GLY A 132 -14.60 12.20 -16.15
C GLY A 132 -13.66 13.07 -16.99
N LYS A 133 -12.98 12.50 -18.00
CA LYS A 133 -12.39 13.28 -19.09
C LYS A 133 -13.37 13.30 -20.25
N PHE A 134 -14.03 14.43 -20.47
CA PHE A 134 -14.76 14.66 -21.71
C PHE A 134 -13.73 14.86 -22.83
N THR A 135 -13.92 14.20 -23.96
CA THR A 135 -13.16 14.52 -25.17
C THR A 135 -13.77 15.75 -25.83
N ASP A 136 -13.01 16.51 -26.62
CA ASP A 136 -13.56 17.69 -27.33
C ASP A 136 -14.75 17.33 -28.23
N ALA A 137 -14.83 16.07 -28.68
CA ALA A 137 -15.96 15.53 -29.42
C ALA A 137 -17.25 15.38 -28.58
N ASP A 138 -17.14 15.22 -27.25
CA ASP A 138 -18.30 15.13 -26.34
C ASP A 138 -18.85 16.51 -25.95
N VAL A 139 -18.10 17.59 -26.24
CA VAL A 139 -18.42 18.98 -25.90
C VAL A 139 -18.99 19.76 -27.11
N ALA A 140 -18.85 19.21 -28.32
CA ALA A 140 -19.39 19.83 -29.52
C ALA A 140 -20.93 19.84 -29.50
N PRO A 141 -21.60 21.01 -29.65
CA PRO A 141 -23.05 21.06 -29.72
C PRO A 141 -23.53 20.32 -30.99
N PRO A 142 -24.69 19.61 -30.93
CA PRO A 142 -25.25 19.00 -32.11
C PRO A 142 -25.55 20.11 -33.13
N LEU A 143 -24.95 20.01 -34.32
CA LEU A 143 -25.28 20.88 -35.45
C LEU A 143 -26.78 20.73 -35.70
N GLN A 144 -27.54 21.80 -35.47
CA GLN A 144 -28.93 21.87 -35.89
C GLN A 144 -28.92 21.90 -37.42
N GLU A 145 -29.35 20.80 -38.04
CA GLU A 145 -29.78 20.83 -39.44
C GLU A 145 -31.01 21.75 -39.48
N VAL A 146 -30.82 22.94 -40.04
CA VAL A 146 -31.91 23.87 -40.35
C VAL A 146 -32.28 23.56 -41.80
N ASP A 147 -33.44 22.95 -41.99
CA ASP A 147 -34.09 22.73 -43.29
C ASP A 147 -34.34 24.05 -44.06
#